data_AF-A0A9W7FZP1-F1
#
_entry.id   AF-A0A9W7FZP1-F1
#
_cell.length_a   1.000
_cell.length_b   1.000
_cell.length_c   1.000
_cell.angle_alpha   90.00
_cell.angle_beta   90.00
_cell.angle_gamma   90.00
#
_symmetry.space_group_name_H-M   'P 1'
#
loop_
_entity.id
_entity.type
_entity.pdbx_description
1 polymer ?
#
loop_
_entity_poly.entity_id
_entity_poly.type
_entity_poly.pdbx_seq_one_letter_code
_entity_poly.pdbx_strand_id
1 'polypeptide(L)'
;MVMPGEFRVFLRMNGCVESIVEHMSWAMECECVERTGGGGWERIVPSMGVVREIVEGDEEARRIVEDMLFPGLKERKGEEEGGTNMEPLNAEPYTVGWKVIKCMTSVEGKLKRAASELAWAVTGGDPKKFVRGTGFGNAVHLLGIKGIVNTPKHDDGKDKGQKGQ
;
A
#
# COMPACT_ATOMS: atom_id res chain seq x y z
N MET A 1 -3.18 7.69 32.48
CA MET A 1 -3.37 6.70 31.41
C MET A 1 -3.97 7.48 30.24
N VAL A 2 -3.21 7.70 29.17
CA VAL A 2 -3.70 8.42 27.99
C VAL A 2 -4.59 7.46 27.22
N MET A 3 -5.82 7.87 26.88
CA MET A 3 -6.72 7.02 26.11
C MET A 3 -6.14 6.81 24.70
N PRO A 4 -6.28 5.62 24.07
CA PRO A 4 -5.70 5.36 22.75
C PRO A 4 -6.04 6.39 21.66
N GLY A 5 -7.22 7.03 21.75
CA GLY A 5 -7.61 8.13 20.86
C GLY A 5 -6.85 9.44 21.12
N GLU A 6 -6.56 9.76 22.39
CA GLU A 6 -5.81 10.97 22.78
C GLU A 6 -4.36 10.89 22.31
N PHE A 7 -3.77 9.69 22.30
CA PHE A 7 -2.40 9.49 21.82
C PHE A 7 -2.27 9.76 20.32
N ARG A 8 -3.24 9.33 19.50
CA ARG A 8 -3.23 9.57 18.04
C ARG A 8 -3.36 11.06 17.71
N VAL A 9 -4.28 11.74 18.40
CA VAL A 9 -4.44 13.20 18.28
C VAL A 9 -3.15 13.91 18.70
N PHE A 10 -2.50 13.47 19.79
CA PHE A 10 -1.21 14.01 20.21
C PHE A 10 -0.14 13.85 19.14
N LEU A 11 0.00 12.67 18.52
CA LEU A 11 0.97 12.43 17.44
C LEU A 11 0.73 13.42 16.28
N ARG A 12 -0.52 13.61 15.87
CA ARG A 12 -0.88 14.54 14.79
C ARG A 12 -0.58 15.99 15.15
N MET A 13 -1.01 16.46 16.33
CA MET A 13 -0.84 17.85 16.75
C MET A 13 0.62 18.27 16.91
N ASN A 14 1.53 17.30 17.06
CA ASN A 14 2.97 17.54 17.21
C ASN A 14 3.77 17.17 15.94
N GLY A 15 3.11 16.99 14.79
CA GLY A 15 3.79 16.68 13.51
C GLY A 15 4.51 15.32 13.50
N CYS A 16 4.18 14.42 14.44
CA CYS A 16 4.85 13.13 14.55
C CYS A 16 4.42 12.16 13.44
N VAL A 17 3.26 12.37 12.83
CA VAL A 17 2.77 11.50 11.75
C VAL A 17 3.70 11.59 10.55
N GLU A 18 4.04 12.81 10.14
CA GLU A 18 4.96 13.11 9.06
C GLU A 18 6.35 12.53 9.36
N SER A 19 6.88 12.76 10.56
CA SER A 19 8.18 12.22 10.97
C SER A 19 8.22 10.69 10.97
N ILE A 20 7.13 10.01 11.37
CA ILE A 20 7.04 8.55 11.31
C ILE A 20 7.03 8.07 9.85
N VAL A 21 6.30 8.74 8.97
CA VAL A 21 6.27 8.41 7.53
C VAL A 21 7.62 8.66 6.87
N GLU A 22 8.31 9.74 7.21
CA GLU A 22 9.67 10.03 6.73
C GLU A 22 10.67 8.96 7.21
N HIS A 23 10.61 8.58 8.49
CA HIS A 23 11.47 7.52 9.02
C HIS A 23 11.20 6.17 8.33
N MET A 24 9.94 5.84 8.10
CA MET A 24 9.53 4.67 7.31
C MET A 24 10.09 4.75 5.88
N SER A 25 9.97 5.91 5.22
CA SER A 25 10.48 6.14 3.86
C SER A 25 12.00 5.98 3.77
N TRP A 26 12.73 6.47 4.77
CA TRP A 26 14.19 6.29 4.87
C TRP A 26 14.55 4.81 5.05
N ALA A 27 13.85 4.08 5.93
CA ALA A 27 14.07 2.65 6.11
C ALA A 27 13.80 1.86 4.81
N MET A 28 12.77 2.21 4.05
CA MET A 28 12.49 1.62 2.73
C MET A 28 13.60 1.91 1.72
N GLU A 29 14.21 3.09 1.76
CA GLU A 29 15.31 3.44 0.86
C GLU A 29 16.53 2.56 1.11
N CYS A 30 16.97 2.49 2.36
CA CYS A 30 18.14 1.69 2.74
C CYS A 30 17.96 0.19 2.43
N GLU A 31 16.74 -0.34 2.56
CA GLU A 31 16.50 -1.79 2.54
C GLU A 31 15.78 -2.30 1.28
N CYS A 32 14.97 -1.50 0.59
CA CYS A 32 14.24 -1.90 -0.63
C CYS A 32 14.80 -1.27 -1.91
N VAL A 33 15.61 -0.21 -1.80
CA VAL A 33 16.18 0.49 -2.96
C VAL A 33 17.67 0.19 -3.09
N GLU A 34 18.42 0.33 -2.00
CA GLU A 34 19.90 0.26 -2.04
C GLU A 34 20.46 -1.13 -1.74
N ARG A 35 19.79 -1.95 -0.91
CA ARG A 35 20.25 -3.30 -0.54
C ARG A 35 19.54 -4.41 -1.32
N THR A 36 20.32 -5.30 -1.92
CA THR A 36 19.86 -6.52 -2.62
C THR A 36 19.98 -7.79 -1.77
N GLY A 37 20.30 -7.68 -0.47
CA GLY A 37 20.45 -8.80 0.46
C GLY A 37 19.23 -8.94 1.38
N GLY A 38 18.58 -10.10 1.37
CA GLY A 38 17.35 -10.36 2.14
C GLY A 38 17.54 -10.22 3.65
N GLY A 39 16.68 -9.42 4.30
CA GLY A 39 16.61 -9.30 5.77
C GLY A 39 16.13 -7.95 6.30
N GLY A 40 16.23 -6.87 5.51
CA GLY A 40 15.87 -5.51 5.94
C GLY A 40 14.38 -5.27 6.22
N TRP A 41 13.50 -6.11 5.66
CA TRP A 41 12.05 -5.93 5.78
C TRP A 41 11.53 -6.06 7.22
N GLU A 42 12.26 -6.74 8.11
CA GLU A 42 11.90 -6.86 9.53
C GLU A 42 11.86 -5.50 10.24
N ARG A 43 12.60 -4.51 9.73
CA ARG A 43 12.61 -3.14 10.25
C ARG A 43 11.53 -2.27 9.63
N ILE A 44 11.18 -2.54 8.36
CA ILE A 44 10.21 -1.76 7.60
C ILE A 44 8.78 -2.13 7.99
N VAL A 45 8.47 -3.43 8.07
CA VAL A 45 7.10 -3.92 8.31
C VAL A 45 6.48 -3.35 9.59
N PRO A 46 7.18 -3.28 10.73
CA PRO A 46 6.64 -2.64 11.94
C PRO A 46 6.29 -1.17 11.73
N SER A 47 7.14 -0.41 11.02
CA SER A 47 6.87 1.01 10.75
C SER A 47 5.63 1.20 9.86
N MET A 48 5.45 0.37 8.82
CA MET A 48 4.22 0.35 8.02
C MET A 48 3.00 0.00 8.87
N GLY A 49 3.14 -0.94 9.81
CA GLY A 49 2.07 -1.31 10.74
C GLY A 49 1.65 -0.15 11.66
N VAL A 50 2.62 0.60 12.20
CA VAL A 50 2.34 1.79 13.02
C VAL A 50 1.62 2.86 12.21
N VAL A 51 2.10 3.18 11.00
CA VAL A 51 1.43 4.16 10.13
C VAL A 51 0.01 3.71 9.79
N ARG A 52 -0.17 2.42 9.45
CA ARG A 52 -1.49 1.83 9.17
C ARG A 52 -2.44 2.01 10.36
N GLU A 53 -2.01 1.63 11.56
CA GLU A 53 -2.83 1.77 12.78
C GLU A 53 -3.23 3.23 13.04
N ILE A 54 -2.32 4.18 12.82
CA ILE A 54 -2.61 5.62 12.93
C ILE A 54 -3.71 6.02 11.94
N VAL A 55 -3.56 5.71 10.65
CA VAL A 55 -4.51 6.16 9.61
C VAL A 55 -5.88 5.45 9.71
N GLU A 56 -5.94 4.23 10.24
CA GLU A 56 -7.20 3.49 10.39
C GLU A 56 -8.11 4.07 11.48
N GLY A 57 -7.58 4.83 12.45
CA GLY A 57 -8.42 5.45 13.48
C GLY A 57 -8.23 6.95 13.66
N ASP A 58 -7.61 7.63 12.70
CA ASP A 58 -7.59 9.09 12.62
C ASP A 58 -7.71 9.54 11.15
N GLU A 59 -8.88 10.07 10.81
CA GLU A 59 -9.21 10.56 9.47
C GLU A 59 -8.31 11.70 9.00
N GLU A 60 -7.90 12.58 9.92
CA GLU A 60 -7.01 13.70 9.57
C GLU A 60 -5.60 13.20 9.31
N ALA A 61 -5.10 12.28 10.16
CA ALA A 61 -3.82 11.63 9.92
C ALA A 61 -3.83 10.86 8.59
N ARG A 62 -4.93 10.15 8.28
CA ARG A 62 -5.09 9.49 6.98
C ARG A 62 -4.95 10.46 5.81
N ARG A 63 -5.56 11.64 5.89
CA ARG A 63 -5.45 12.65 4.82
C ARG A 63 -4.03 13.15 4.63
N ILE A 64 -3.29 13.37 5.72
CA ILE A 64 -1.88 13.76 5.68
C ILE A 64 -1.06 12.67 4.97
N VAL A 65 -1.21 11.41 5.40
CA VAL A 65 -0.48 10.29 4.79
C VAL A 65 -0.92 10.04 3.35
N GLU A 66 -2.20 10.21 3.01
CA GLU A 66 -2.70 10.14 1.62
C GLU A 66 -2.01 11.18 0.74
N ASP A 67 -1.87 12.42 1.22
CA ASP A 67 -1.21 13.49 0.46
C ASP A 67 0.30 13.25 0.32
N MET A 68 0.95 12.60 1.30
CA MET A 68 2.36 12.20 1.22
C MET A 68 2.62 11.03 0.27
N LEU A 69 1.73 10.03 0.23
CA LEU A 69 1.89 8.82 -0.61
C LEU A 69 1.36 9.03 -2.03
N PHE A 70 0.21 9.69 -2.17
CA PHE A 70 -0.53 9.83 -3.42
C PHE A 70 -1.01 11.28 -3.60
N PRO A 71 -0.09 12.26 -3.74
CA PRO A 71 -0.50 13.65 -3.92
C PRO A 71 -1.39 13.80 -5.16
N GLY A 72 -2.46 14.60 -5.03
CA GLY A 72 -3.45 14.80 -6.10
C GLY A 72 -4.51 13.71 -6.23
N LEU A 73 -4.51 12.68 -5.37
CA LEU A 73 -5.56 11.66 -5.36
C LEU A 73 -6.96 12.28 -5.12
N LYS A 74 -7.06 13.36 -4.35
CA LYS A 74 -8.37 14.03 -4.10
C LYS A 74 -8.89 14.85 -5.29
N GLU A 75 -8.01 15.36 -6.14
CA GLU A 75 -8.33 16.45 -7.07
C GLU A 75 -8.86 15.97 -8.43
N ARG A 76 -8.58 14.73 -8.83
CA ARG A 76 -9.07 14.17 -10.11
C ARG A 76 -10.48 13.58 -10.00
N LYS A 77 -11.47 14.41 -9.69
CA LYS A 77 -12.90 14.03 -9.68
C LYS A 77 -13.60 14.10 -11.06
N GLY A 78 -12.87 14.28 -12.16
CA GLY A 78 -13.45 14.54 -13.48
C GLY A 78 -12.88 13.75 -14.67
N GLU A 79 -11.94 12.82 -14.46
CA GLU A 79 -11.33 12.01 -15.55
C GLU A 79 -11.78 10.55 -15.54
N GLU A 80 -12.93 10.24 -14.91
CA GLU A 80 -13.53 8.90 -14.98
C GLU A 80 -14.45 8.80 -16.20
N GLU A 81 -13.88 8.62 -17.40
CA GLU A 81 -14.54 7.97 -18.54
C GLU A 81 -13.52 7.78 -19.68
N GLY A 82 -12.78 6.66 -19.67
CA GLY A 82 -12.06 6.19 -20.87
C GLY A 82 -10.52 6.12 -20.81
N GLY A 83 -9.89 6.43 -19.67
CA GLY A 83 -8.45 6.23 -19.50
C GLY A 83 -8.09 4.79 -19.16
N THR A 84 -7.66 4.00 -20.14
CA THR A 84 -7.01 2.69 -19.94
C THR A 84 -5.64 2.78 -19.26
N ASN A 85 -5.23 3.98 -18.83
CA ASN A 85 -3.92 4.18 -18.23
C ASN A 85 -3.93 3.69 -16.78
N MET A 86 -3.51 2.43 -16.61
CA MET A 86 -3.47 1.71 -15.34
C MET A 86 -2.16 1.95 -14.56
N GLU A 87 -1.41 2.98 -14.94
CA GLU A 87 -0.18 3.36 -14.25
C GLU A 87 -0.49 3.99 -12.88
N PRO A 88 0.33 3.73 -11.85
CA PRO A 88 0.11 4.30 -10.52
C PRO A 88 0.18 5.83 -10.53
N LEU A 89 -0.72 6.48 -9.80
CA LEU A 89 -0.67 7.93 -9.57
C LEU A 89 0.61 8.27 -8.80
N ASN A 90 1.45 9.09 -9.43
CA ASN A 90 2.71 9.59 -8.89
C ASN A 90 3.71 8.50 -8.48
N ALA A 91 4.12 7.68 -9.45
CA ALA A 91 5.27 6.78 -9.33
C ALA A 91 6.63 7.49 -9.55
N GLU A 92 6.73 8.79 -9.25
CA GLU A 92 8.01 9.51 -9.35
C GLU A 92 9.06 8.82 -8.48
N PRO A 93 10.24 8.45 -9.05
CA PRO A 93 11.27 7.76 -8.31
C PRO A 93 11.63 8.45 -7.00
N TYR A 94 11.88 7.65 -5.97
CA TYR A 94 12.30 8.09 -4.62
C TYR A 94 11.24 8.79 -3.77
N THR A 95 10.03 9.04 -4.29
CA THR A 95 8.89 9.45 -3.45
C THR A 95 8.47 8.35 -2.47
N VAL A 96 7.77 8.71 -1.39
CA VAL A 96 7.24 7.74 -0.42
C VAL A 96 6.27 6.77 -1.11
N GLY A 97 5.37 7.30 -1.96
CA GLY A 97 4.44 6.51 -2.77
C GLY A 97 5.16 5.49 -3.65
N TRP A 98 6.18 5.91 -4.39
CA TRP A 98 6.99 5.01 -5.22
C TRP A 98 7.67 3.91 -4.41
N LYS A 99 8.26 4.23 -3.25
CA LYS A 99 8.88 3.25 -2.36
C LYS A 99 7.86 2.22 -1.84
N VAL A 100 6.65 2.66 -1.47
CA VAL A 100 5.55 1.76 -1.07
C VAL A 100 5.13 0.87 -2.24
N ILE A 101 4.93 1.41 -3.44
CA ILE A 101 4.58 0.64 -4.64
C ILE A 101 5.67 -0.39 -4.97
N LYS A 102 6.95 -0.02 -4.85
CA LYS A 102 8.08 -0.95 -5.02
C LYS A 102 8.07 -2.06 -3.97
N CYS A 103 7.64 -1.78 -2.73
CA CYS A 103 7.46 -2.82 -1.73
C CYS A 103 6.31 -3.79 -2.08
N MET A 104 5.25 -3.32 -2.75
CA MET A 104 4.14 -4.18 -3.20
C MET A 104 4.56 -5.19 -4.30
N THR A 105 5.66 -4.94 -5.00
CA THR A 105 6.24 -5.86 -5.99
C THR A 105 7.36 -6.74 -5.42
N SER A 106 7.65 -6.64 -4.13
CA SER A 106 8.65 -7.48 -3.47
C SER A 106 8.32 -8.97 -3.55
N VAL A 107 9.36 -9.79 -3.65
CA VAL A 107 9.28 -11.26 -3.51
C VAL A 107 9.02 -11.69 -2.08
N GLU A 108 9.33 -10.83 -1.10
CA GLU A 108 9.04 -11.09 0.31
C GLU A 108 7.55 -10.85 0.60
N GLY A 109 6.82 -11.94 0.82
CA GLY A 109 5.36 -11.92 1.00
C GLY A 109 4.91 -11.04 2.16
N LYS A 110 5.67 -11.00 3.27
CA LYS A 110 5.34 -10.16 4.44
C LYS A 110 5.43 -8.67 4.11
N LEU A 111 6.51 -8.26 3.44
CA LEU A 111 6.72 -6.88 3.02
C LEU A 111 5.66 -6.45 2.00
N LYS A 112 5.42 -7.29 0.99
CA LYS A 112 4.40 -7.04 -0.04
C LYS A 112 3.01 -6.85 0.56
N ARG A 113 2.63 -7.73 1.50
CA ARG A 113 1.34 -7.63 2.18
C ARG A 113 1.24 -6.38 3.06
N ALA A 114 2.28 -6.08 3.83
CA ALA A 114 2.31 -4.89 4.68
C ALA A 114 2.18 -3.59 3.88
N ALA A 115 2.92 -3.47 2.77
CA ALA A 115 2.84 -2.31 1.88
C ALA A 115 1.44 -2.16 1.26
N SER A 116 0.84 -3.29 0.83
CA SER A 116 -0.49 -3.30 0.23
C SER A 116 -1.58 -2.92 1.24
N GLU A 117 -1.54 -3.45 2.47
CA GLU A 117 -2.52 -3.11 3.52
C GLU A 117 -2.36 -1.66 3.99
N LEU A 118 -1.13 -1.13 4.04
CA LEU A 118 -0.89 0.29 4.32
C LEU A 118 -1.53 1.17 3.23
N ALA A 119 -1.22 0.92 1.96
CA ALA A 119 -1.78 1.69 0.85
C ALA A 119 -3.32 1.60 0.81
N TRP A 120 -3.89 0.42 1.08
CA TRP A 120 -5.33 0.21 1.21
C TRP A 120 -5.95 1.08 2.33
N ALA A 121 -5.35 1.04 3.52
CA ALA A 121 -5.81 1.82 4.67
C ALA A 121 -5.74 3.33 4.41
N VAL A 122 -4.66 3.80 3.78
CA VAL A 122 -4.48 5.21 3.39
C VAL A 122 -5.57 5.67 2.43
N THR A 123 -5.98 4.81 1.49
CA THR A 123 -7.09 5.09 0.58
C THR A 123 -8.49 4.94 1.20
N GLY A 124 -8.57 4.71 2.51
CA GLY A 124 -9.83 4.53 3.24
C GLY A 124 -10.60 3.26 2.85
N GLY A 125 -9.89 2.27 2.29
CA GLY A 125 -10.50 1.04 1.79
C GLY A 125 -11.37 1.21 0.54
N ASP A 126 -11.16 2.29 -0.22
CA ASP A 126 -11.84 2.51 -1.49
C ASP A 126 -11.07 1.82 -2.65
N PRO A 127 -11.68 0.83 -3.34
CA PRO A 127 -11.00 0.11 -4.41
C PRO A 127 -10.55 0.98 -5.58
N LYS A 128 -11.33 2.00 -5.94
CA LYS A 128 -11.00 2.88 -7.07
C LYS A 128 -9.80 3.75 -6.71
N LYS A 129 -9.80 4.35 -5.51
CA LYS A 129 -8.66 5.14 -5.02
C LYS A 129 -7.41 4.28 -4.89
N PHE A 130 -7.53 3.06 -4.38
CA PHE A 130 -6.43 2.11 -4.26
C PHE A 130 -5.81 1.78 -5.62
N VAL A 131 -6.63 1.35 -6.59
CA VAL A 131 -6.16 1.06 -7.95
C VAL A 131 -5.51 2.28 -8.59
N ARG A 132 -6.11 3.45 -8.44
CA ARG A 132 -5.54 4.68 -9.00
C ARG A 132 -4.21 5.05 -8.34
N GLY A 133 -4.08 4.92 -7.03
CA GLY A 133 -2.85 5.21 -6.30
C GLY A 133 -1.72 4.22 -6.62
N THR A 134 -2.02 2.93 -6.74
CA THR A 134 -0.98 1.89 -6.82
C THR A 134 -0.82 1.26 -8.20
N GLY A 135 -1.72 1.54 -9.14
CA GLY A 135 -1.86 0.81 -10.41
C GLY A 135 -2.51 -0.56 -10.21
N PHE A 136 -3.26 -1.02 -11.22
CA PHE A 136 -4.05 -2.26 -11.12
C PHE A 136 -3.19 -3.52 -10.93
N GLY A 137 -2.05 -3.60 -11.62
CA GLY A 137 -1.15 -4.76 -11.52
C GLY A 137 -0.63 -5.01 -10.10
N ASN A 138 -0.42 -3.95 -9.33
CA ASN A 138 -0.02 -4.05 -7.92
C ASN A 138 -1.24 -4.30 -7.00
N ALA A 139 -2.38 -3.70 -7.33
CA ALA A 139 -3.60 -3.79 -6.53
C ALA A 139 -4.29 -5.16 -6.58
N VAL A 140 -4.24 -5.84 -7.73
CA VAL A 140 -5.07 -7.02 -8.05
C VAL A 140 -4.97 -8.13 -7.00
N HIS A 141 -3.78 -8.35 -6.44
CA HIS A 141 -3.57 -9.41 -5.46
C HIS A 141 -4.32 -9.14 -4.14
N LEU A 142 -4.19 -7.93 -3.60
CA LEU A 142 -4.90 -7.56 -2.37
C LEU A 142 -6.41 -7.47 -2.62
N LEU A 143 -6.82 -6.93 -3.77
CA LEU A 143 -8.24 -6.87 -4.14
C LEU A 143 -8.87 -8.27 -4.25
N GLY A 144 -8.11 -9.26 -4.74
CA GLY A 144 -8.53 -10.67 -4.76
C GLY A 144 -8.71 -11.23 -3.34
N ILE A 145 -7.75 -10.97 -2.44
CA ILE A 145 -7.85 -11.38 -1.02
C ILE A 145 -9.07 -10.75 -0.34
N LYS A 146 -9.37 -9.48 -0.64
CA LYS A 146 -10.54 -8.75 -0.10
C LYS A 146 -11.86 -9.15 -0.79
N GLY A 147 -11.84 -10.02 -1.80
CA GLY A 147 -13.03 -10.48 -2.53
C GLY A 147 -13.65 -9.43 -3.46
N ILE A 148 -12.91 -8.37 -3.81
CA ILE A 148 -13.40 -7.27 -4.66
C ILE A 148 -13.28 -7.62 -6.14
N VAL A 149 -12.24 -8.37 -6.52
CA VAL A 149 -12.03 -8.84 -7.90
C VAL A 149 -11.88 -10.36 -7.91
N ASN A 150 -12.38 -10.99 -8.96
CA ASN A 150 -12.17 -12.40 -9.20
C ASN A 150 -10.80 -12.59 -9.86
N THR A 151 -9.79 -12.99 -9.08
CA THR A 151 -8.53 -13.47 -9.65
C THR A 151 -8.76 -14.88 -10.19
N PRO A 152 -8.29 -15.22 -11.42
CA PRO A 152 -8.35 -16.58 -11.93
C PRO A 152 -7.76 -17.52 -10.88
N LYS A 153 -8.55 -18.48 -10.42
CA LYS A 153 -8.01 -19.58 -9.61
C LYS A 153 -7.05 -20.32 -10.53
N HIS A 154 -5.82 -20.53 -10.08
CA HIS A 154 -4.92 -21.46 -10.75
C HIS A 154 -5.61 -22.82 -10.65
N ASP A 155 -6.33 -23.23 -11.71
CA ASP A 155 -6.77 -24.61 -11.84
C ASP A 155 -5.49 -25.40 -12.02
N ASP A 156 -4.95 -25.88 -10.90
CA ASP A 156 -3.89 -26.89 -10.91
C ASP A 156 -4.42 -28.05 -11.70
N GLY A 157 -3.97 -28.13 -12.96
CA GLY A 157 -4.50 -29.01 -13.98
C GLY A 157 -4.66 -30.42 -13.43
N LYS A 158 -5.91 -30.79 -13.11
CA LYS A 158 -6.28 -32.19 -13.04
C LYS A 158 -6.24 -32.71 -14.46
N ASP A 159 -5.12 -33.37 -14.67
CA ASP A 159 -4.65 -34.12 -15.81
C ASP A 159 -5.78 -34.70 -16.67
N LYS A 160 -5.72 -34.37 -17.95
CA LYS A 160 -6.46 -35.06 -19.00
C LYS A 160 -5.76 -36.40 -19.23
N GLY A 161 -6.34 -37.49 -18.76
CA GLY A 161 -5.97 -38.79 -19.33
C GLY A 161 -6.41 -40.02 -18.54
N GLN A 162 -7.48 -40.65 -19.01
CA GLN A 162 -7.36 -42.04 -19.46
C GLN A 162 -8.40 -42.32 -20.55
N LYS A 163 -7.88 -42.46 -21.78
CA LYS A 163 -8.51 -43.24 -22.86
C LYS A 163 -8.54 -44.71 -22.41
N GLY A 164 -9.62 -45.41 -22.71
CA GLY A 164 -9.68 -46.86 -22.50
C GLY A 164 -10.95 -47.50 -23.02
N GLN A 165 -10.94 -47.77 -24.33
CA GLN A 165 -11.69 -48.78 -25.10
C GLN A 165 -13.22 -48.75 -25.11
#